data_AF-A0A8S1L169-F1
#
_entry.id   AF-A0A8S1L169-F1
#
_cell.length_a   1.000
_cell.length_b   1.000
_cell.length_c   1.000
_cell.angle_alpha   90.00
_cell.angle_beta   90.00
_cell.angle_gamma   90.00
#
_symmetry.space_group_name_H-M   'P 1'
#
loop_
_entity.id
_entity.type
_entity.pdbx_description
1 polymer ?
#
loop_
_entity_poly.entity_id
_entity_poly.type
_entity_poly.pdbx_seq_one_letter_code
_entity_poly.pdbx_strand_id
1 'polypeptide(L)'
;MEFEKQIYQTHSFFLSFSLVRFFVKLGSFIFPILSILGFCALLMLHINQQMTGLKLQETDLIDFDNETVYNFNITNSNNENLNQNFKYALSQSLLQLQDEFLNKYNFTQKTIMINGDKYQSGLNSILQYTTNIESFFLIDLIHHMNGSTIQIVDMQNNISYIWEKSYFEEYYANTFSERIYNTVLRICKCIIGLFFQCITASIYFRMLFIYMPVFSLIIIGLIFCRNHQELQILARSYPWINHYFEILTRNNKLKNQIIDSFLQTLYMFLLIFGLTWAQVNSLLFKKQHSFYLIDKITQHAFSFEYFSLHFLRTRSSLYFVPKYCFIIRFFLYYYMQCTLFGHYQLVQYISLFGQLGVFCYFINKFEIPALNWSNRSPYTPTINRPRAYYVPLFPMSWVNDTPQLWSMFYPLYGRRYFQIQNLALVDQNFPLLNQILEQEIQQGLEIQQDQEVQIDIIQQIQIPQDNHQNQIIDQQQQQQQQQQQQQQQQQQQQQQQQQQQQQQQLNQIQQVQVVHQNQEIQHLNQEQNFINQIE
;
A
#
# COMPACT_ATOMS: atom_id res chain seq x y z
N MET A 1 10.28 16.37 2.43
CA MET A 1 11.75 16.18 2.33
C MET A 1 12.38 15.89 3.69
N GLU A 2 12.53 16.85 4.63
CA GLU A 2 13.18 16.56 5.94
C GLU A 2 12.52 15.41 6.73
N PHE A 3 11.19 15.35 6.77
CA PHE A 3 10.46 14.21 7.35
C PHE A 3 10.88 12.86 6.75
N GLU A 4 11.10 12.77 5.44
CA GLU A 4 11.53 11.52 4.81
C GLU A 4 12.99 11.16 5.14
N LYS A 5 13.85 12.17 5.36
CA LYS A 5 15.22 11.98 5.87
C LYS A 5 15.19 11.41 7.28
N GLN A 6 14.34 11.97 8.16
CA GLN A 6 14.14 11.48 9.52
C GLN A 6 13.64 10.03 9.52
N ILE A 7 12.62 9.69 8.73
CA ILE A 7 12.16 8.30 8.65
C ILE A 7 13.23 7.39 8.01
N TYR A 8 14.08 7.88 7.09
CA TYR A 8 15.21 7.10 6.57
C TYR A 8 16.28 6.85 7.66
N GLN A 9 16.59 7.85 8.49
CA GLN A 9 17.50 7.70 9.63
C GLN A 9 16.96 6.67 10.64
N THR A 10 15.68 6.75 11.02
CA THR A 10 15.08 5.77 11.94
C THR A 10 15.00 4.38 11.33
N HIS A 11 14.69 4.26 10.03
CA HIS A 11 14.75 3.01 9.26
C HIS A 11 16.17 2.39 9.29
N SER A 12 17.19 3.16 8.92
CA SER A 12 18.58 2.71 8.88
C SER A 12 19.08 2.31 10.27
N PHE A 13 18.72 3.07 11.30
CA PHE A 13 19.00 2.75 12.70
C PHE A 13 18.33 1.44 13.11
N PHE A 14 17.02 1.29 12.88
CA PHE A 14 16.26 0.09 13.25
C PHE A 14 16.77 -1.18 12.55
N LEU A 15 17.04 -1.10 11.24
CA LEU A 15 17.60 -2.23 10.47
C LEU A 15 19.09 -2.50 10.75
N SER A 16 19.79 -1.65 11.51
CA SER A 16 21.15 -1.93 11.96
C SER A 16 21.21 -2.95 13.11
N PHE A 17 20.16 -3.04 13.94
CA PHE A 17 20.13 -3.92 15.10
C PHE A 17 20.16 -5.41 14.72
N SER A 18 21.08 -6.17 15.33
CA SER A 18 21.22 -7.61 15.14
C SER A 18 19.94 -8.39 15.47
N LEU A 19 19.26 -8.01 16.55
CA LEU A 19 18.00 -8.60 16.98
C LEU A 19 16.87 -8.39 15.95
N VAL A 20 16.76 -7.18 15.38
CA VAL A 20 15.80 -6.89 14.30
C VAL A 20 16.10 -7.75 13.07
N ARG A 21 17.38 -7.82 12.65
CA ARG A 21 17.81 -8.66 11.51
C ARG A 21 17.49 -10.14 11.74
N PHE A 22 17.67 -10.64 12.97
CA PHE A 22 17.30 -12.00 13.36
C PHE A 22 15.79 -12.25 13.22
N PHE A 23 14.95 -11.39 13.80
CA PHE A 23 13.49 -11.53 13.71
C PHE A 23 12.96 -11.37 12.28
N VAL A 24 13.51 -10.45 11.48
CA VAL A 24 13.15 -10.31 10.05
C VAL A 24 13.53 -11.57 9.27
N LYS A 25 14.74 -12.11 9.47
CA LYS A 25 15.16 -13.36 8.84
C LYS A 25 14.26 -14.52 9.25
N LEU A 26 13.97 -14.68 10.55
CA LEU A 26 13.11 -15.73 11.08
C LEU A 26 11.66 -15.61 10.55
N GLY A 27 11.08 -14.40 10.57
CA GLY A 27 9.75 -14.12 10.04
C GLY A 27 9.61 -14.41 8.55
N SER A 28 10.68 -14.22 7.76
CA SER A 28 10.70 -14.58 6.33
C SER A 28 10.56 -16.08 6.05
N PHE A 29 10.74 -16.95 7.06
CA PHE A 29 10.44 -18.39 6.99
C PHE A 29 9.16 -18.76 7.76
N ILE A 30 8.98 -18.26 8.99
CA ILE A 30 7.83 -18.63 9.83
C ILE A 30 6.51 -18.17 9.21
N PHE A 31 6.39 -16.92 8.75
CA PHE A 31 5.10 -16.41 8.29
C PHE A 31 4.59 -17.10 7.01
N PRO A 32 5.42 -17.39 5.98
CA PRO A 32 5.00 -18.24 4.86
C PRO A 32 4.58 -19.64 5.30
N ILE A 33 5.29 -20.28 6.23
CA ILE A 33 4.92 -21.62 6.75
C ILE A 33 3.56 -21.57 7.45
N LEU A 34 3.31 -20.57 8.30
CA LEU A 34 2.00 -20.38 8.96
C LEU A 34 0.87 -20.12 7.94
N SER A 35 1.14 -19.35 6.88
CA SER A 35 0.19 -19.11 5.80
C SER A 35 -0.16 -20.40 5.03
N ILE A 36 0.85 -21.23 4.72
CA ILE A 36 0.66 -22.54 4.07
C ILE A 36 -0.09 -23.52 4.99
N LEU A 37 0.28 -23.63 6.26
CA LEU A 37 -0.40 -24.49 7.23
C LEU A 37 -1.86 -24.08 7.42
N GLY A 38 -2.14 -22.77 7.51
CA GLY A 38 -3.50 -22.26 7.55
C GLY A 38 -4.29 -22.57 6.27
N PHE A 39 -3.67 -22.46 5.09
CA PHE A 39 -4.31 -22.84 3.82
C PHE A 39 -4.63 -24.34 3.77
N CYS A 40 -3.69 -25.21 4.18
CA CYS A 40 -3.95 -26.65 4.30
C CYS A 40 -5.08 -26.95 5.30
N ALA A 41 -5.14 -26.24 6.42
CA ALA A 41 -6.21 -26.41 7.41
C ALA A 41 -7.58 -25.94 6.88
N LEU A 42 -7.63 -24.84 6.12
CA LEU A 42 -8.82 -24.37 5.42
C LEU A 42 -9.30 -25.37 4.35
N LEU A 43 -8.36 -25.97 3.61
CA LEU A 43 -8.66 -26.99 2.61
C LEU A 43 -9.18 -28.29 3.27
N MET A 44 -8.57 -28.73 4.37
CA MET A 44 -9.05 -29.87 5.16
C MET A 44 -10.44 -29.61 5.74
N LEU A 45 -10.72 -28.38 6.21
CA LEU A 45 -12.06 -27.96 6.63
C LEU A 45 -13.07 -28.07 5.50
N HIS A 46 -12.74 -27.57 4.31
CA HIS A 46 -13.64 -27.60 3.16
C HIS A 46 -13.93 -29.02 2.68
N ILE A 47 -12.90 -29.88 2.63
CA ILE A 47 -13.06 -31.32 2.34
C ILE A 47 -13.92 -31.99 3.42
N ASN A 48 -13.67 -31.72 4.71
CA ASN A 48 -14.45 -32.30 5.79
C ASN A 48 -15.92 -31.87 5.69
N GLN A 49 -16.21 -30.59 5.44
CA GLN A 49 -17.57 -30.08 5.22
C GLN A 49 -18.28 -30.76 4.03
N GLN A 50 -17.57 -31.02 2.93
CA GLN A 50 -18.13 -31.75 1.78
C GLN A 50 -18.34 -33.25 2.08
N MET A 51 -17.42 -33.88 2.81
CA MET A 51 -17.42 -35.33 3.07
C MET A 51 -18.33 -35.75 4.23
N THR A 52 -18.44 -34.93 5.28
CA THR A 52 -19.30 -35.19 6.44
C THR A 52 -20.62 -34.42 6.33
N GLY A 53 -21.19 -34.39 5.12
CA GLY A 53 -22.43 -33.66 4.81
C GLY A 53 -23.48 -33.86 5.90
N LEU A 54 -23.78 -32.77 6.62
CA LEU A 54 -24.68 -32.68 7.77
C LEU A 54 -24.44 -33.75 8.85
N LYS A 55 -23.53 -33.46 9.80
CA LYS A 55 -23.54 -34.09 11.14
C LYS A 55 -24.61 -33.50 12.07
N LEU A 56 -25.63 -32.85 11.51
CA LEU A 56 -26.81 -32.32 12.20
C LEU A 56 -27.92 -33.38 12.30
N GLN A 57 -27.56 -34.62 12.68
CA GLN A 57 -28.47 -35.76 12.86
C GLN A 57 -29.60 -35.54 13.89
N GLU A 58 -29.60 -34.41 14.60
CA GLU A 58 -30.65 -33.96 15.52
C GLU A 58 -31.53 -32.82 14.97
N THR A 59 -31.08 -32.06 13.94
CA THR A 59 -31.92 -31.03 13.29
C THR A 59 -32.44 -31.44 11.91
N ASP A 60 -31.97 -32.55 11.34
CA ASP A 60 -32.55 -33.16 10.12
C ASP A 60 -34.03 -33.60 10.28
N LEU A 61 -34.62 -33.37 11.47
CA LEU A 61 -36.01 -33.62 11.84
C LEU A 61 -36.81 -32.33 12.15
N ILE A 62 -36.22 -31.14 11.96
CA ILE A 62 -36.85 -29.86 12.34
C ILE A 62 -37.38 -29.16 11.09
N ASP A 63 -38.66 -29.39 10.79
CA ASP A 63 -39.40 -28.52 9.89
C ASP A 63 -39.57 -27.12 10.54
N PHE A 64 -39.17 -26.08 9.80
CA PHE A 64 -39.20 -24.70 10.28
C PHE A 64 -40.54 -24.03 9.97
N ASP A 65 -41.42 -23.97 10.96
CA ASP A 65 -42.72 -23.30 10.89
C ASP A 65 -42.62 -21.76 10.85
N ASN A 66 -43.42 -21.12 9.98
CA ASN A 66 -43.48 -19.64 9.81
C ASN A 66 -43.83 -18.85 11.09
N GLU A 67 -44.55 -19.48 12.03
CA GLU A 67 -45.10 -18.83 13.24
C GLU A 67 -44.30 -19.15 14.51
N THR A 68 -43.21 -19.92 14.39
CA THR A 68 -42.37 -20.32 15.53
C THR A 68 -41.08 -19.50 15.60
N VAL A 69 -40.76 -19.07 16.81
CA VAL A 69 -39.45 -18.51 17.17
C VAL A 69 -38.58 -19.62 17.73
N TYR A 70 -37.41 -19.83 17.14
CA TYR A 70 -36.46 -20.87 17.49
C TYR A 70 -35.30 -20.27 18.29
N ASN A 71 -35.11 -20.74 19.52
CA ASN A 71 -34.01 -20.32 20.40
C ASN A 71 -32.95 -21.43 20.42
N PHE A 72 -31.83 -21.22 19.73
CA PHE A 72 -30.69 -22.14 19.72
C PHE A 72 -29.71 -21.79 20.85
N ASN A 73 -29.57 -22.69 21.81
CA ASN A 73 -28.64 -22.54 22.94
C ASN A 73 -27.48 -23.52 22.77
N ILE A 74 -26.26 -23.01 22.61
CA ILE A 74 -25.05 -23.83 22.48
C ILE A 74 -24.47 -24.08 23.88
N THR A 75 -24.45 -25.34 24.34
CA THR A 75 -23.90 -25.76 25.64
C THR A 75 -22.72 -26.72 25.49
N ASN A 76 -21.79 -26.72 26.45
CA ASN A 76 -20.77 -27.78 26.58
C ASN A 76 -21.39 -29.05 27.22
N SER A 77 -20.65 -30.17 27.22
CA SER A 77 -21.01 -31.50 27.75
C SER A 77 -21.85 -31.52 29.03
N ASN A 78 -21.52 -30.62 29.96
CA ASN A 78 -22.09 -30.59 31.30
C ASN A 78 -23.43 -29.83 31.37
N ASN A 79 -23.87 -29.18 30.29
CA ASN A 79 -25.03 -28.28 30.23
C ASN A 79 -25.02 -27.07 31.19
N GLU A 80 -23.98 -26.89 32.01
CA GLU A 80 -23.88 -25.85 33.04
C GLU A 80 -23.56 -24.45 32.49
N ASN A 81 -22.85 -24.36 31.36
CA ASN A 81 -22.46 -23.10 30.73
C ASN A 81 -23.08 -22.95 29.34
N LEU A 82 -23.91 -21.90 29.18
CA LEU A 82 -24.35 -21.40 27.89
C LEU A 82 -23.19 -20.66 27.22
N ASN A 83 -22.65 -21.22 26.14
CA ASN A 83 -21.59 -20.56 25.38
C ASN A 83 -22.18 -19.38 24.58
N GLN A 84 -23.23 -19.65 23.77
CA GLN A 84 -23.86 -18.69 22.86
C GLN A 84 -25.35 -19.00 22.66
N ASN A 85 -26.18 -17.96 22.52
CA ASN A 85 -27.62 -18.06 22.31
C ASN A 85 -28.02 -17.31 21.04
N PHE A 86 -28.68 -18.00 20.11
CA PHE A 86 -29.16 -17.44 18.85
C PHE A 86 -30.67 -17.56 18.73
N LYS A 87 -31.34 -16.51 18.29
CA LYS A 87 -32.79 -16.45 18.02
C LYS A 87 -33.00 -16.48 16.50
N TYR A 88 -33.86 -17.36 16.01
CA TYR A 88 -34.21 -17.49 14.59
C TYR A 88 -35.74 -17.42 14.41
N ALA A 89 -36.18 -16.74 13.35
CA ALA A 89 -37.55 -16.85 12.85
C ALA A 89 -37.59 -16.53 11.36
N LEU A 90 -38.62 -17.03 10.66
CA LEU A 90 -38.83 -16.75 9.23
C LEU A 90 -39.29 -15.31 8.97
N SER A 91 -39.93 -14.65 9.94
CA SER A 91 -40.29 -13.23 9.87
C SER A 91 -39.39 -12.35 10.73
N GLN A 92 -38.86 -11.29 10.12
CA GLN A 92 -38.07 -10.24 10.79
C GLN A 92 -38.81 -9.58 11.95
N SER A 93 -40.13 -9.43 11.85
CA SER A 93 -40.94 -8.81 12.90
C SER A 93 -40.92 -9.64 14.18
N LEU A 94 -40.89 -10.98 14.09
CA LEU A 94 -40.90 -11.88 15.24
C LEU A 94 -39.55 -11.88 15.98
N LEU A 95 -38.44 -11.72 15.26
CA LEU A 95 -37.10 -11.61 15.83
C LEU A 95 -36.94 -10.36 16.70
N GLN A 96 -37.56 -9.26 16.30
CA GLN A 96 -37.49 -7.96 17.00
C GLN A 96 -38.43 -7.85 18.20
N LEU A 97 -39.38 -8.79 18.37
CA LEU A 97 -40.25 -8.79 19.55
C LEU A 97 -39.49 -9.23 20.81
N GLN A 98 -39.64 -8.43 21.87
CA GLN A 98 -39.21 -8.79 23.22
C GLN A 98 -39.95 -10.04 23.70
N ASP A 99 -39.29 -10.86 24.50
CA ASP A 99 -39.83 -12.16 24.91
C ASP A 99 -41.09 -12.01 25.80
N GLU A 100 -41.22 -10.89 26.53
CA GLU A 100 -42.47 -10.52 27.21
C GLU A 100 -43.67 -10.41 26.25
N PHE A 101 -43.49 -9.81 25.07
CA PHE A 101 -44.53 -9.73 24.05
C PHE A 101 -44.80 -11.09 23.41
N LEU A 102 -43.76 -11.86 23.11
CA LEU A 102 -43.92 -13.21 22.55
C LEU A 102 -44.73 -14.11 23.50
N ASN A 103 -44.43 -14.05 24.80
CA ASN A 103 -45.15 -14.78 25.85
C ASN A 103 -46.59 -14.26 26.02
N LYS A 104 -46.80 -12.94 26.03
CA LYS A 104 -48.12 -12.32 26.21
C LYS A 104 -49.13 -12.67 25.11
N TYR A 105 -48.65 -12.85 23.88
CA TYR A 105 -49.47 -13.18 22.72
C TYR A 105 -49.42 -14.67 22.33
N ASN A 106 -48.88 -15.54 23.19
CA ASN A 106 -48.78 -16.99 22.98
C ASN A 106 -48.10 -17.40 21.67
N PHE A 107 -47.05 -16.68 21.25
CA PHE A 107 -46.23 -17.11 20.11
C PHE A 107 -45.49 -18.40 20.46
N THR A 108 -45.45 -19.34 19.52
CA THR A 108 -44.75 -20.62 19.74
C THR A 108 -43.25 -20.39 19.81
N GLN A 109 -42.62 -20.85 20.90
CA GLN A 109 -41.17 -20.81 21.08
C GLN A 109 -40.64 -22.23 21.21
N LYS A 110 -39.72 -22.64 20.33
CA LYS A 110 -39.01 -23.92 20.41
C LYS A 110 -37.56 -23.66 20.81
N THR A 111 -37.14 -24.17 21.96
CA THR A 111 -35.73 -24.09 22.40
C THR A 111 -35.00 -25.35 21.98
N ILE A 112 -33.90 -25.18 21.24
CA ILE A 112 -33.07 -26.27 20.72
C ILE A 112 -31.71 -26.19 21.41
N MET A 113 -31.35 -27.24 22.15
CA MET A 113 -30.06 -27.35 22.81
C MET A 113 -29.06 -27.98 21.86
N ILE A 114 -27.97 -27.29 21.54
CA ILE A 114 -26.91 -27.76 20.65
C ILE A 114 -25.69 -28.10 21.49
N ASN A 115 -25.27 -29.36 21.46
CA ASN A 115 -24.02 -29.78 22.09
C ASN A 115 -22.83 -29.20 21.30
N GLY A 116 -22.16 -28.21 21.90
CA GLY A 116 -21.01 -27.52 21.37
C GLY A 116 -19.77 -28.41 21.19
N ASP A 117 -19.61 -29.48 21.98
CA ASP A 117 -18.45 -30.36 21.92
C ASP A 117 -18.36 -31.15 20.61
N LYS A 118 -19.49 -31.30 19.90
CA LYS A 118 -19.52 -31.84 18.53
C LYS A 118 -18.59 -31.01 17.62
N TYR A 119 -18.58 -29.69 17.79
CA TYR A 119 -17.65 -28.76 17.11
C TYR A 119 -16.25 -28.73 17.72
N GLN A 120 -16.04 -29.24 18.94
CA GLN A 120 -14.73 -29.30 19.60
C GLN A 120 -13.99 -30.63 19.38
N SER A 121 -14.47 -31.49 18.48
CA SER A 121 -13.89 -32.82 18.24
C SER A 121 -12.88 -32.84 17.08
N GLY A 122 -11.83 -33.67 17.20
CA GLY A 122 -10.84 -33.89 16.15
C GLY A 122 -10.11 -32.61 15.71
N LEU A 123 -9.94 -32.41 14.40
CA LEU A 123 -9.29 -31.22 13.84
C LEU A 123 -9.99 -29.91 14.21
N ASN A 124 -11.31 -29.94 14.45
CA ASN A 124 -12.08 -28.73 14.77
C ASN A 124 -11.65 -28.11 16.12
N SER A 125 -11.15 -28.92 17.07
CA SER A 125 -10.57 -28.44 18.35
C SER A 125 -9.41 -27.45 18.14
N ILE A 126 -8.49 -27.77 17.23
CA ILE A 126 -7.33 -26.93 16.89
C ILE A 126 -7.81 -25.66 16.19
N LEU A 127 -8.84 -25.79 15.35
CA LEU A 127 -9.39 -24.71 14.55
C LEU A 127 -10.26 -23.75 15.36
N GLN A 128 -10.89 -24.21 16.44
CA GLN A 128 -11.67 -23.38 17.38
C GLN A 128 -10.85 -22.21 17.95
N TYR A 129 -9.53 -22.38 18.12
CA TYR A 129 -8.61 -21.29 18.50
C TYR A 129 -8.44 -20.21 17.42
N THR A 130 -8.85 -20.47 16.18
CA THR A 130 -8.74 -19.58 15.02
C THR A 130 -10.08 -19.13 14.43
N THR A 131 -11.17 -19.82 14.78
CA THR A 131 -12.54 -19.61 14.29
C THR A 131 -13.54 -19.91 15.40
N ASN A 132 -14.38 -18.94 15.77
CA ASN A 132 -15.41 -19.07 16.81
C ASN A 132 -16.37 -20.27 16.55
N ILE A 133 -16.92 -20.87 17.62
CA ILE A 133 -17.97 -21.92 17.53
C ILE A 133 -19.17 -21.43 16.70
N GLU A 134 -19.61 -20.19 16.93
CA GLU A 134 -20.54 -19.42 16.09
C GLU A 134 -20.34 -19.65 14.59
N SER A 135 -19.09 -19.61 14.11
CA SER A 135 -18.81 -19.77 12.68
C SER A 135 -19.14 -21.19 12.19
N PHE A 136 -18.90 -22.23 12.99
CA PHE A 136 -19.29 -23.58 12.64
C PHE A 136 -20.82 -23.76 12.67
N PHE A 137 -21.47 -23.32 13.75
CA PHE A 137 -22.93 -23.40 13.90
C PHE A 137 -23.67 -22.69 12.76
N LEU A 138 -23.27 -21.45 12.44
CA LEU A 138 -23.89 -20.69 11.36
C LEU A 138 -23.64 -21.32 9.98
N ILE A 139 -22.45 -21.87 9.70
CA ILE A 139 -22.22 -22.62 8.45
C ILE A 139 -23.21 -23.78 8.34
N ASP A 140 -23.31 -24.60 9.38
CA ASP A 140 -24.13 -25.82 9.35
C ASP A 140 -25.63 -25.50 9.24
N LEU A 141 -26.12 -24.49 9.97
CA LEU A 141 -27.51 -24.04 9.86
C LEU A 141 -27.84 -23.46 8.46
N ILE A 142 -26.94 -22.68 7.87
CA ILE A 142 -27.14 -22.09 6.52
C ILE A 142 -27.22 -23.18 5.44
N HIS A 143 -26.46 -24.27 5.58
CA HIS A 143 -26.56 -25.40 4.64
C HIS A 143 -27.86 -26.19 4.80
N HIS A 144 -28.39 -26.30 6.03
CA HIS A 144 -29.65 -26.99 6.30
C HIS A 144 -30.86 -26.20 5.76
N MET A 145 -30.90 -24.88 5.95
CA MET A 145 -32.03 -23.99 5.62
C MET A 145 -32.24 -23.70 4.11
N ASN A 146 -31.60 -24.46 3.24
CA ASN A 146 -31.65 -24.47 1.76
C ASN A 146 -32.62 -23.47 1.08
N GLY A 147 -32.14 -22.26 0.81
CA GLY A 147 -32.77 -21.33 -0.14
C GLY A 147 -33.94 -20.51 0.39
N SER A 148 -34.22 -20.52 1.70
CA SER A 148 -35.09 -19.52 2.33
C SER A 148 -34.32 -18.23 2.67
N THR A 149 -35.05 -17.16 3.01
CA THR A 149 -34.44 -16.00 3.67
C THR A 149 -34.13 -16.35 5.12
N ILE A 150 -32.86 -16.44 5.47
CA ILE A 150 -32.44 -16.78 6.83
C ILE A 150 -32.21 -15.49 7.62
N GLN A 151 -32.81 -15.37 8.79
CA GLN A 151 -32.55 -14.28 9.73
C GLN A 151 -32.30 -14.82 11.13
N ILE A 152 -31.12 -14.52 11.69
CA ILE A 152 -30.67 -14.97 13.01
C ILE A 152 -30.24 -13.74 13.81
N VAL A 153 -30.52 -13.73 15.11
CA VAL A 153 -30.00 -12.72 16.04
C VAL A 153 -29.15 -13.43 17.09
N ASP A 154 -27.89 -13.04 17.23
CA ASP A 154 -27.08 -13.35 18.40
C ASP A 154 -27.60 -12.52 19.58
N MET A 155 -28.19 -13.20 20.57
CA MET A 155 -28.81 -12.57 21.73
C MET A 155 -27.78 -12.05 22.76
N GLN A 156 -26.52 -12.47 22.69
CA GLN A 156 -25.45 -11.97 23.55
C GLN A 156 -24.85 -10.67 22.99
N ASN A 157 -24.59 -10.65 21.67
CA ASN A 157 -23.92 -9.52 21.01
C ASN A 157 -24.89 -8.51 20.36
N ASN A 158 -26.20 -8.81 20.32
CA ASN A 158 -27.23 -8.07 19.56
C ASN A 158 -26.87 -7.87 18.07
N ILE A 159 -26.16 -8.84 17.48
CA ILE A 159 -25.81 -8.85 16.06
C ILE A 159 -26.89 -9.64 15.31
N SER A 160 -27.48 -9.01 14.28
CA SER A 160 -28.33 -9.73 13.34
C SER A 160 -27.50 -10.22 12.15
N TYR A 161 -27.84 -11.42 11.69
CA TYR A 161 -27.30 -12.07 10.51
C TYR A 161 -28.44 -12.42 9.55
N ILE A 162 -28.39 -11.87 8.34
CA ILE A 162 -29.43 -11.97 7.31
C ILE A 162 -28.80 -12.47 6.02
N TRP A 163 -29.33 -13.57 5.50
CA TRP A 163 -29.04 -14.07 4.15
C TRP A 163 -30.32 -14.05 3.33
N GLU A 164 -30.38 -13.12 2.38
CA GLU A 164 -31.43 -13.08 1.37
C GLU A 164 -31.39 -14.32 0.47
N LYS A 165 -32.58 -14.77 0.02
CA LYS A 165 -32.75 -15.83 -0.99
C LYS A 165 -31.93 -15.58 -2.27
N SER A 166 -31.80 -14.31 -2.66
CA SER A 166 -30.98 -13.84 -3.79
C SER A 166 -29.52 -14.32 -3.72
N TYR A 167 -28.92 -14.43 -2.53
CA TYR A 167 -27.55 -14.94 -2.38
C TYR A 167 -27.46 -16.45 -2.60
N PHE A 168 -28.46 -17.22 -2.17
CA PHE A 168 -28.52 -18.66 -2.41
C PHE A 168 -28.74 -18.95 -3.90
N GLU A 169 -29.59 -18.18 -4.56
CA GLU A 169 -29.80 -18.26 -6.01
C GLU A 169 -28.50 -17.92 -6.78
N GLU A 170 -27.77 -16.85 -6.38
CA GLU A 170 -26.47 -16.50 -6.99
C GLU A 170 -25.36 -17.54 -6.72
N TYR A 171 -25.45 -18.28 -5.61
CA TYR A 171 -24.46 -19.30 -5.22
C TYR A 171 -24.72 -20.64 -5.91
N TYR A 172 -25.98 -21.11 -5.91
CA TYR A 172 -26.38 -22.38 -6.50
C TYR A 172 -26.69 -22.31 -8.01
N ALA A 173 -26.73 -21.10 -8.59
CA ALA A 173 -26.83 -20.76 -10.02
C ALA A 173 -26.90 -21.97 -10.98
N ASN A 174 -28.09 -22.21 -11.52
CA ASN A 174 -28.41 -23.46 -12.21
C ASN A 174 -27.66 -23.65 -13.53
N THR A 175 -27.18 -22.57 -14.16
CA THR A 175 -26.51 -22.63 -15.48
C THR A 175 -25.01 -22.33 -15.39
N PHE A 176 -24.22 -23.02 -16.22
CA PHE A 176 -22.76 -22.81 -16.29
C PHE A 176 -22.39 -21.39 -16.75
N SER A 177 -23.15 -20.83 -17.70
CA SER A 177 -22.99 -19.44 -18.17
C SER A 177 -23.17 -18.41 -17.07
N GLU A 178 -24.17 -18.59 -16.21
CA GLU A 178 -24.45 -17.73 -15.06
C GLU A 178 -23.35 -17.85 -13.99
N ARG A 179 -22.83 -19.06 -13.74
CA ARG A 179 -21.66 -19.26 -12.86
C ARG A 179 -20.41 -18.52 -13.36
N ILE A 180 -20.13 -18.56 -14.67
CA ILE A 180 -19.02 -17.78 -15.26
C ILE A 180 -19.28 -16.29 -15.08
N TYR A 181 -20.47 -15.80 -15.45
CA TYR A 181 -20.82 -14.39 -15.34
C TYR A 181 -20.71 -13.86 -13.90
N ASN A 182 -21.28 -14.58 -12.93
CA ASN A 182 -21.20 -14.24 -11.50
C ASN A 182 -19.75 -14.30 -11.00
N THR A 183 -18.93 -15.24 -11.49
CA THR A 183 -17.49 -15.30 -11.16
C THR A 183 -16.73 -14.09 -11.69
N VAL A 184 -16.95 -13.70 -12.94
CA VAL A 184 -16.34 -12.48 -13.53
C VAL A 184 -16.78 -11.24 -12.78
N LEU A 185 -18.07 -11.10 -12.45
CA LEU A 185 -18.57 -9.99 -11.62
C LEU A 185 -17.92 -9.96 -10.23
N ARG A 186 -17.75 -11.11 -9.57
CA ARG A 186 -17.05 -11.19 -8.26
C ARG A 186 -15.59 -10.75 -8.39
N ILE A 187 -14.88 -11.17 -9.44
CA ILE A 187 -13.51 -10.72 -9.73
C ILE A 187 -13.46 -9.20 -9.94
N CYS A 188 -14.35 -8.64 -10.75
CA CYS A 188 -14.46 -7.19 -10.97
C CYS A 188 -14.75 -6.43 -9.66
N LYS A 189 -15.71 -6.90 -8.84
CA LYS A 189 -16.00 -6.33 -7.51
C LYS A 189 -14.77 -6.36 -6.60
N CYS A 190 -14.01 -7.45 -6.57
CA CYS A 190 -12.78 -7.56 -5.79
C CYS A 190 -11.71 -6.56 -6.24
N ILE A 191 -11.49 -6.41 -7.55
CA ILE A 191 -10.49 -5.48 -8.10
C ILE A 191 -10.88 -4.01 -7.82
N ILE A 192 -12.14 -3.64 -8.06
CA ILE A 192 -12.65 -2.29 -7.83
C ILE A 192 -12.68 -1.95 -6.33
N GLY A 193 -13.10 -2.90 -5.49
CA GLY A 193 -13.10 -2.74 -4.04
C GLY A 193 -11.69 -2.59 -3.46
N LEU A 194 -10.71 -3.37 -3.96
CA LEU A 194 -9.29 -3.19 -3.61
C LEU A 194 -8.77 -1.81 -4.01
N PHE A 195 -9.10 -1.35 -5.22
CA PHE A 195 -8.74 -0.02 -5.70
C PHE A 195 -9.28 1.08 -4.78
N PHE A 196 -10.57 1.02 -4.41
CA PHE A 196 -11.12 1.96 -3.44
C PHE A 196 -10.49 1.83 -2.06
N GLN A 197 -10.22 0.61 -1.56
CA GLN A 197 -9.54 0.43 -0.28
C GLN A 197 -8.13 1.06 -0.26
N CYS A 198 -7.36 0.91 -1.33
CA CYS A 198 -6.07 1.57 -1.49
C CYS A 198 -6.20 3.10 -1.51
N ILE A 199 -7.24 3.66 -2.15
CA ILE A 199 -7.53 5.10 -2.11
C ILE A 199 -7.88 5.54 -0.68
N THR A 200 -8.79 4.84 0.01
CA THR A 200 -9.20 5.15 1.39
C THR A 200 -8.00 5.13 2.35
N ALA A 201 -7.15 4.10 2.25
CA ALA A 201 -5.89 4.02 3.01
C ALA A 201 -4.95 5.18 2.70
N SER A 202 -4.78 5.51 1.42
CA SER A 202 -3.92 6.62 0.99
C SER A 202 -4.39 7.98 1.49
N ILE A 203 -5.71 8.23 1.45
CA ILE A 203 -6.32 9.46 1.99
C ILE A 203 -6.19 9.53 3.50
N TYR A 204 -6.44 8.43 4.21
CA TYR A 204 -6.33 8.35 5.66
C TYR A 204 -4.94 8.77 6.14
N PHE A 205 -3.87 8.19 5.57
CA PHE A 205 -2.51 8.55 5.96
C PHE A 205 -2.09 9.97 5.54
N ARG A 206 -2.64 10.54 4.47
CA ARG A 206 -2.46 11.97 4.16
C ARG A 206 -3.08 12.87 5.21
N MET A 207 -4.31 12.57 5.63
CA MET A 207 -4.95 13.34 6.70
C MET A 207 -4.16 13.24 8.00
N LEU A 208 -3.62 12.07 8.33
CA LEU A 208 -2.87 11.82 9.56
C LEU A 208 -1.44 12.41 9.56
N PHE A 209 -0.69 12.33 8.45
CA PHE A 209 0.71 12.77 8.40
C PHE A 209 0.93 14.17 7.82
N ILE A 210 0.07 14.63 6.91
CA ILE A 210 0.24 15.95 6.27
C ILE A 210 -0.71 16.95 6.94
N TYR A 211 -2.01 16.67 6.91
CA TYR A 211 -3.00 17.66 7.36
C TYR A 211 -3.05 17.82 8.87
N MET A 212 -3.00 16.74 9.66
CA MET A 212 -3.06 16.82 11.13
C MET A 212 -1.94 17.68 11.74
N PRO A 213 -0.63 17.43 11.49
CA PRO A 213 0.43 18.25 12.07
C PRO A 213 0.38 19.70 11.60
N VAL A 214 0.05 19.93 10.32
CA VAL A 214 -0.10 21.28 9.74
C VAL A 214 -1.28 22.01 10.36
N PHE A 215 -2.42 21.34 10.55
CA PHE A 215 -3.62 21.91 11.15
C PHE A 215 -3.40 22.25 12.63
N SER A 216 -2.78 21.35 13.40
CA SER A 216 -2.35 21.64 14.78
C SER A 216 -1.43 22.85 14.84
N LEU A 217 -0.46 22.96 13.93
CA LEU A 217 0.49 24.07 13.87
C LEU A 217 -0.14 25.38 13.40
N ILE A 218 -1.10 25.34 12.47
CA ILE A 218 -1.89 26.51 12.07
C ILE A 218 -2.75 26.98 13.25
N ILE A 219 -3.44 26.07 13.95
CA ILE A 219 -4.22 26.40 15.16
C ILE A 219 -3.32 27.04 16.23
N ILE A 220 -2.18 26.43 16.55
CA ILE A 220 -1.21 27.00 17.50
C ILE A 220 -0.74 28.38 17.02
N GLY A 221 -0.39 28.50 15.74
CA GLY A 221 0.06 29.73 15.10
C GLY A 221 -0.98 30.86 15.03
N LEU A 222 -2.26 30.58 15.30
CA LEU A 222 -3.34 31.58 15.29
C LEU A 222 -3.84 31.92 16.69
N ILE A 223 -3.89 30.92 17.57
CA ILE A 223 -4.33 31.09 18.96
C ILE A 223 -3.22 31.73 19.79
N PHE A 224 -1.96 31.33 19.57
CA PHE A 224 -0.82 31.81 20.36
C PHE A 224 0.03 32.83 19.59
N CYS A 225 0.32 32.60 18.30
CA CYS A 225 1.31 33.40 17.58
C CYS A 225 0.78 34.72 16.98
N ARG A 226 0.42 35.67 17.85
CA ARG A 226 0.10 37.05 17.46
C ARG A 226 1.30 37.85 16.92
N ASN A 227 2.53 37.40 17.17
CA ASN A 227 3.76 38.09 16.79
C ASN A 227 4.38 37.55 15.49
N HIS A 228 4.92 38.47 14.68
CA HIS A 228 5.52 38.17 13.37
C HIS A 228 6.71 37.18 13.41
N GLN A 229 7.45 37.12 14.53
CA GLN A 229 8.61 36.24 14.70
C GLN A 229 8.22 34.75 14.84
N GLU A 230 7.12 34.45 15.52
CA GLU A 230 6.69 33.06 15.72
C GLU A 230 6.09 32.48 14.44
N LEU A 231 5.43 33.32 13.63
CA LEU A 231 5.02 32.98 12.27
C LEU A 231 6.24 32.61 11.38
N GLN A 232 7.40 33.24 11.60
CA GLN A 232 8.65 32.88 10.90
C GLN A 232 9.22 31.52 11.35
N ILE A 233 8.98 31.09 12.60
CA ILE A 233 9.37 29.75 13.08
C ILE A 233 8.49 28.68 12.40
N LEU A 234 7.18 28.94 12.28
CA LEU A 234 6.25 28.10 11.52
C LEU A 234 6.67 27.98 10.05
N ALA A 235 6.99 29.12 9.43
CA ALA A 235 7.46 29.24 8.06
C ALA A 235 8.75 28.47 7.77
N ARG A 236 9.74 28.55 8.68
CA ARG A 236 11.00 27.77 8.58
C ARG A 236 10.75 26.26 8.69
N SER A 237 9.79 25.86 9.52
CA SER A 237 9.42 24.46 9.72
C SER A 237 8.66 23.88 8.52
N TYR A 238 7.87 24.70 7.81
CA TYR A 238 7.07 24.31 6.64
C TYR A 238 7.24 25.32 5.50
N PRO A 239 8.33 25.24 4.70
CA PRO A 239 8.68 26.25 3.68
C PRO A 239 7.59 26.49 2.61
N TRP A 240 6.81 25.45 2.29
CA TRP A 240 5.69 25.55 1.37
C TRP A 240 4.53 26.38 1.95
N ILE A 241 4.24 26.28 3.25
CA ILE A 241 3.27 27.14 3.95
C ILE A 241 3.77 28.59 3.95
N ASN A 242 5.08 28.80 4.16
CA ASN A 242 5.67 30.14 4.06
C ASN A 242 5.45 30.78 2.69
N HIS A 243 5.62 30.02 1.61
CA HIS A 243 5.43 30.53 0.25
C HIS A 243 4.00 31.11 0.05
N TYR A 244 2.96 30.42 0.52
CA TYR A 244 1.59 30.92 0.48
C TYR A 244 1.37 32.14 1.40
N PHE A 245 1.98 32.17 2.60
CA PHE A 245 1.95 33.35 3.47
C PHE A 245 2.64 34.57 2.84
N GLU A 246 3.78 34.38 2.16
CA GLU A 246 4.46 35.45 1.45
C GLU A 246 3.63 35.98 0.29
N ILE A 247 3.04 35.10 -0.53
CA ILE A 247 2.14 35.49 -1.63
C ILE A 247 0.94 36.30 -1.11
N LEU A 248 0.31 35.87 -0.01
CA LEU A 248 -0.83 36.58 0.56
C LEU A 248 -0.42 37.91 1.21
N THR A 249 0.77 37.98 1.81
CA THR A 249 1.33 39.22 2.37
C THR A 249 1.70 40.22 1.27
N ARG A 250 2.34 39.77 0.17
CA ARG A 250 2.63 40.60 -1.02
C ARG A 250 1.35 41.13 -1.67
N ASN A 251 0.26 40.37 -1.63
CA ASN A 251 -1.03 40.73 -2.21
C ASN A 251 -2.00 41.42 -1.22
N ASN A 252 -1.55 41.79 0.00
CA ASN A 252 -2.39 42.40 1.05
C ASN A 252 -3.69 41.64 1.36
N LYS A 253 -3.69 40.31 1.23
CA LYS A 253 -4.85 39.45 1.51
C LYS A 253 -4.85 38.95 2.97
N LEU A 254 -6.05 38.68 3.48
CA LEU A 254 -6.23 38.18 4.85
C LEU A 254 -5.60 36.79 5.00
N LYS A 255 -4.66 36.67 5.95
CA LYS A 255 -3.99 35.41 6.30
C LYS A 255 -4.97 34.29 6.69
N ASN A 256 -6.16 34.64 7.19
CA ASN A 256 -7.22 33.70 7.55
C ASN A 256 -7.71 32.85 6.37
N GLN A 257 -7.60 33.34 5.12
CA GLN A 257 -7.98 32.59 3.92
C GLN A 257 -7.19 31.29 3.75
N ILE A 258 -5.96 31.21 4.30
CA ILE A 258 -5.19 29.96 4.36
C ILE A 258 -5.95 28.92 5.20
N ILE A 259 -6.42 29.32 6.39
CA ILE A 259 -7.14 28.45 7.33
C ILE A 259 -8.41 27.90 6.67
N ASP A 260 -9.18 28.78 6.04
CA ASP A 260 -10.42 28.42 5.36
C ASP A 260 -10.13 27.43 4.22
N SER A 261 -9.06 27.66 3.44
CA SER A 261 -8.64 26.73 2.38
C SER A 261 -8.19 25.37 2.93
N PHE A 262 -7.50 25.32 4.08
CA PHE A 262 -7.13 24.06 4.74
C PHE A 262 -8.34 23.34 5.33
N LEU A 263 -9.28 24.06 5.95
CA LEU A 263 -10.54 23.49 6.47
C LEU A 263 -11.41 22.93 5.35
N GLN A 264 -11.56 23.66 4.24
CA GLN A 264 -12.25 23.17 3.04
C GLN A 264 -11.55 21.94 2.45
N THR A 265 -10.22 21.95 2.38
CA THR A 265 -9.42 20.81 1.90
C THR A 265 -9.59 19.59 2.81
N LEU A 266 -9.53 19.76 4.13
CA LEU A 266 -9.74 18.71 5.12
C LEU A 266 -11.16 18.13 5.04
N TYR A 267 -12.17 19.01 4.92
CA TYR A 267 -13.57 18.61 4.71
C TYR A 267 -13.75 17.79 3.43
N MET A 268 -13.13 18.21 2.32
CA MET A 268 -13.13 17.46 1.07
C MET A 268 -12.47 16.09 1.23
N PHE A 269 -11.36 15.97 1.97
CA PHE A 269 -10.75 14.66 2.24
C PHE A 269 -11.61 13.78 3.14
N LEU A 270 -12.26 14.33 4.16
CA LEU A 270 -13.21 13.61 5.01
C LEU A 270 -14.40 13.09 4.20
N LEU A 271 -14.92 13.89 3.27
CA LEU A 271 -16.01 13.53 2.36
C LEU A 271 -15.57 12.41 1.41
N ILE A 272 -14.42 12.54 0.74
CA ILE A 272 -13.90 11.49 -0.16
C ILE A 272 -13.56 10.21 0.63
N PHE A 273 -13.02 10.33 1.84
CA PHE A 273 -12.78 9.19 2.74
C PHE A 273 -14.11 8.48 3.07
N GLY A 274 -15.13 9.22 3.50
CA GLY A 274 -16.44 8.66 3.82
C GLY A 274 -17.12 7.99 2.62
N LEU A 275 -17.08 8.61 1.44
CA LEU A 275 -17.61 8.03 0.21
C LEU A 275 -16.84 6.77 -0.22
N THR A 276 -15.51 6.81 -0.25
CA THR A 276 -14.72 5.62 -0.64
C THR A 276 -14.86 4.48 0.36
N TRP A 277 -14.94 4.78 1.66
CA TRP A 277 -15.26 3.81 2.71
C TRP A 277 -16.64 3.16 2.52
N ALA A 278 -17.67 3.95 2.23
CA ALA A 278 -19.00 3.43 1.93
C ALA A 278 -19.01 2.54 0.67
N GLN A 279 -18.26 2.91 -0.37
CA GLN A 279 -18.11 2.10 -1.59
C GLN A 279 -17.36 0.78 -1.33
N VAL A 280 -16.27 0.80 -0.54
CA VAL A 280 -15.57 -0.42 -0.10
C VAL A 280 -16.55 -1.38 0.59
N ASN A 281 -17.34 -0.87 1.54
CA ASN A 281 -18.30 -1.68 2.28
C ASN A 281 -19.44 -2.21 1.39
N SER A 282 -19.99 -1.38 0.51
CA SER A 282 -21.06 -1.78 -0.43
C SER A 282 -20.59 -2.85 -1.44
N LEU A 283 -19.35 -2.73 -1.96
CA LEU A 283 -18.82 -3.63 -2.98
C LEU A 283 -18.26 -4.95 -2.41
N LEU A 284 -17.46 -4.88 -1.33
CA LEU A 284 -16.75 -6.04 -0.79
C LEU A 284 -17.50 -6.76 0.32
N PHE A 285 -18.38 -6.06 1.05
CA PHE A 285 -19.04 -6.56 2.26
C PHE A 285 -20.57 -6.45 2.19
N LYS A 286 -21.15 -6.67 0.99
CA LYS A 286 -22.62 -6.74 0.80
C LYS A 286 -23.27 -7.90 1.56
N LYS A 287 -22.52 -8.99 1.77
CA LYS A 287 -22.94 -10.12 2.62
C LYS A 287 -22.79 -9.74 4.08
N GLN A 288 -23.64 -10.29 4.94
CA GLN A 288 -23.49 -10.02 6.36
C GLN A 288 -22.28 -10.75 6.93
N HIS A 289 -21.43 -9.96 7.57
CA HIS A 289 -20.24 -10.34 8.30
C HIS A 289 -20.32 -9.65 9.66
N SER A 290 -19.71 -10.21 10.71
CA SER A 290 -19.52 -9.47 11.96
C SER A 290 -18.78 -8.16 11.67
N PHE A 291 -19.30 -7.00 12.10
CA PHE A 291 -18.67 -5.68 11.86
C PHE A 291 -17.18 -5.66 12.21
N TYR A 292 -16.83 -6.33 13.31
CA TYR A 292 -15.46 -6.55 13.79
C TYR A 292 -14.49 -7.15 12.75
N LEU A 293 -14.97 -8.00 11.83
CA LEU A 293 -14.16 -8.55 10.74
C LEU A 293 -13.79 -7.47 9.72
N ILE A 294 -14.76 -6.64 9.32
CA ILE A 294 -14.59 -5.55 8.34
C ILE A 294 -13.59 -4.53 8.89
N ASP A 295 -13.74 -4.16 10.16
CA ASP A 295 -12.82 -3.27 10.87
C ASP A 295 -11.41 -3.84 10.91
N LYS A 296 -11.24 -5.10 11.34
CA LYS A 296 -9.90 -5.75 11.38
C LYS A 296 -9.26 -5.83 9.99
N ILE A 297 -10.01 -6.20 8.94
CA ILE A 297 -9.47 -6.29 7.57
C ILE A 297 -8.96 -4.91 7.11
N THR A 298 -9.69 -3.85 7.46
CA THR A 298 -9.34 -2.47 7.11
C THR A 298 -8.17 -1.95 7.95
N GLN A 299 -8.16 -2.23 9.25
CA GLN A 299 -7.03 -1.92 10.14
C GLN A 299 -5.75 -2.57 9.62
N HIS A 300 -5.79 -3.87 9.27
CA HIS A 300 -4.64 -4.55 8.64
C HIS A 300 -4.22 -3.85 7.34
N ALA A 301 -5.19 -3.46 6.50
CA ALA A 301 -4.89 -2.75 5.26
C ALA A 301 -4.13 -1.44 5.49
N PHE A 302 -4.53 -0.67 6.51
CA PHE A 302 -3.86 0.56 6.92
C PHE A 302 -2.50 0.28 7.57
N SER A 303 -2.38 -0.72 8.45
CA SER A 303 -1.11 -1.11 9.07
C SER A 303 -0.03 -1.45 8.04
N PHE A 304 -0.38 -2.17 6.96
CA PHE A 304 0.57 -2.49 5.89
C PHE A 304 0.98 -1.27 5.05
N GLU A 305 0.08 -0.31 4.81
CA GLU A 305 0.44 0.96 4.17
C GLU A 305 1.44 1.74 5.06
N TYR A 306 1.16 1.81 6.37
CA TYR A 306 2.07 2.39 7.37
C TYR A 306 3.42 1.66 7.44
N PHE A 307 3.45 0.33 7.41
CA PHE A 307 4.71 -0.43 7.37
C PHE A 307 5.47 -0.19 6.07
N SER A 308 4.77 -0.08 4.93
CA SER A 308 5.40 0.23 3.63
C SER A 308 6.14 1.57 3.67
N LEU A 309 5.52 2.56 4.32
CA LEU A 309 6.02 3.93 4.46
C LEU A 309 7.37 3.97 5.19
N HIS A 310 7.48 3.21 6.28
CA HIS A 310 8.66 3.18 7.14
C HIS A 310 9.75 2.28 6.57
N PHE A 311 9.40 1.08 6.11
CA PHE A 311 10.35 -0.01 5.87
C PHE A 311 10.74 -0.27 4.41
N LEU A 312 10.03 0.24 3.40
CA LEU A 312 10.32 -0.09 2.00
C LEU A 312 10.94 1.11 1.28
N ARG A 313 12.25 1.07 1.05
CA ARG A 313 13.03 2.18 0.46
C ARG A 313 13.66 1.82 -0.88
N THR A 314 13.99 0.55 -1.13
CA THR A 314 14.64 0.11 -2.37
C THR A 314 13.68 0.05 -3.57
N ARG A 315 14.23 0.15 -4.79
CA ARG A 315 13.47 0.02 -6.06
C ARG A 315 12.60 -1.23 -6.09
N SER A 316 13.19 -2.36 -5.72
CA SER A 316 12.58 -3.68 -5.79
C SER A 316 11.44 -3.86 -4.78
N SER A 317 11.62 -3.40 -3.53
CA SER A 317 10.59 -3.53 -2.51
C SER A 317 9.36 -2.66 -2.82
N LEU A 318 9.59 -1.40 -3.21
CA LEU A 318 8.55 -0.46 -3.61
C LEU A 318 7.76 -0.93 -4.85
N TYR A 319 8.40 -1.64 -5.78
CA TYR A 319 7.73 -2.18 -6.97
C TYR A 319 6.97 -3.49 -6.71
N PHE A 320 7.57 -4.43 -5.97
CA PHE A 320 7.03 -5.79 -5.86
C PHE A 320 6.17 -6.04 -4.62
N VAL A 321 6.47 -5.45 -3.46
CA VAL A 321 5.69 -5.71 -2.23
C VAL A 321 4.22 -5.32 -2.40
N PRO A 322 3.86 -4.14 -2.95
CA PRO A 322 2.45 -3.78 -3.15
C PRO A 322 1.73 -4.77 -4.07
N LYS A 323 2.40 -5.32 -5.10
CA LYS A 323 1.83 -6.30 -6.02
C LYS A 323 1.53 -7.63 -5.33
N TYR A 324 2.47 -8.16 -4.55
CA TYR A 324 2.25 -9.39 -3.80
C TYR A 324 1.18 -9.22 -2.71
N CYS A 325 1.18 -8.10 -1.98
CA CYS A 325 0.13 -7.79 -1.01
C CYS A 325 -1.25 -7.64 -1.67
N PHE A 326 -1.33 -7.01 -2.85
CA PHE A 326 -2.56 -6.93 -3.64
C PHE A 326 -3.09 -8.31 -4.02
N ILE A 327 -2.23 -9.20 -4.55
CA ILE A 327 -2.61 -10.58 -4.92
C ILE A 327 -3.14 -11.35 -3.69
N ILE A 328 -2.47 -11.25 -2.54
CA ILE A 328 -2.89 -11.94 -1.32
C ILE A 328 -4.24 -11.42 -0.81
N ARG A 329 -4.49 -10.10 -0.86
CA ARG A 329 -5.80 -9.54 -0.50
C ARG A 329 -6.88 -9.84 -1.53
N PHE A 330 -6.53 -9.92 -2.82
CA PHE A 330 -7.45 -10.35 -3.87
C PHE A 330 -7.98 -11.76 -3.57
N PHE A 331 -7.12 -12.71 -3.19
CA PHE A 331 -7.59 -14.04 -2.79
C PHE A 331 -8.44 -14.04 -1.51
N LEU A 332 -8.13 -13.21 -0.51
CA LEU A 332 -8.98 -13.01 0.67
C LEU A 332 -10.39 -12.53 0.28
N TYR A 333 -10.49 -11.47 -0.53
CA TYR A 333 -11.79 -10.93 -0.95
C TYR A 333 -12.53 -11.86 -1.91
N TYR A 334 -11.81 -12.52 -2.81
CA TYR A 334 -12.40 -13.51 -3.71
C TYR A 334 -13.01 -14.68 -2.95
N TYR A 335 -12.33 -15.18 -1.89
CA TYR A 335 -12.89 -16.16 -0.97
C TYR A 335 -14.19 -15.65 -0.32
N MET A 336 -14.18 -14.46 0.28
CA MET A 336 -15.38 -13.86 0.91
C MET A 336 -16.54 -13.67 -0.07
N GLN A 337 -16.24 -13.29 -1.31
CA GLN A 337 -17.23 -13.14 -2.37
C GLN A 337 -17.75 -14.49 -2.90
N CYS A 338 -16.95 -15.56 -2.83
CA CYS A 338 -17.37 -16.88 -3.30
C CYS A 338 -18.14 -17.71 -2.26
N THR A 339 -17.85 -17.63 -0.96
CA THR A 339 -18.54 -18.41 0.08
C THR A 339 -19.82 -17.72 0.58
N LEU A 340 -20.93 -18.43 0.77
CA LEU A 340 -22.14 -17.88 1.42
C LEU A 340 -21.84 -17.42 2.86
N PHE A 341 -21.24 -18.33 3.61
CA PHE A 341 -20.67 -18.10 4.94
C PHE A 341 -19.48 -19.05 5.11
N GLY A 342 -18.49 -18.69 5.93
CA GLY A 342 -17.22 -19.42 5.96
C GLY A 342 -16.22 -18.89 6.98
N HIS A 343 -15.07 -19.57 7.05
CA HIS A 343 -14.00 -19.37 8.04
C HIS A 343 -13.19 -18.06 7.86
N TYR A 344 -13.87 -16.92 7.81
CA TYR A 344 -13.28 -15.63 7.42
C TYR A 344 -12.12 -15.18 8.30
N GLN A 345 -12.16 -15.46 9.61
CA GLN A 345 -11.07 -15.16 10.55
C GLN A 345 -9.79 -15.92 10.18
N LEU A 346 -9.90 -17.23 9.91
CA LEU A 346 -8.77 -18.05 9.46
C LEU A 346 -8.17 -17.54 8.13
N VAL A 347 -9.01 -17.20 7.15
CA VAL A 347 -8.52 -16.64 5.87
C VAL A 347 -7.87 -15.28 6.04
N GLN A 348 -8.37 -14.45 6.96
CA GLN A 348 -7.71 -13.20 7.35
C GLN A 348 -6.33 -13.44 7.97
N TYR A 349 -6.18 -14.44 8.85
CA TYR A 349 -4.86 -14.80 9.41
C TYR A 349 -3.90 -15.35 8.34
N ILE A 350 -4.37 -16.22 7.44
CA ILE A 350 -3.58 -16.71 6.29
C ILE A 350 -3.06 -15.52 5.45
N SER A 351 -3.94 -14.56 5.16
CA SER A 351 -3.63 -13.34 4.40
C SER A 351 -2.66 -12.41 5.15
N LEU A 352 -2.82 -12.26 6.46
CA LEU A 352 -1.93 -11.48 7.33
C LEU A 352 -0.52 -12.08 7.35
N PHE A 353 -0.39 -13.38 7.61
CA PHE A 353 0.90 -14.06 7.62
C PHE A 353 1.54 -14.08 6.22
N GLY A 354 0.75 -14.27 5.16
CA GLY A 354 1.25 -14.14 3.79
C GLY A 354 1.89 -12.77 3.53
N GLN A 355 1.18 -11.69 3.87
CA GLN A 355 1.68 -10.31 3.71
C GLN A 355 2.89 -10.02 4.62
N LEU A 356 2.89 -10.44 5.89
CA LEU A 356 4.05 -10.30 6.79
C LEU A 356 5.28 -11.08 6.27
N GLY A 357 5.07 -12.27 5.70
CA GLY A 357 6.11 -13.07 5.06
C GLY A 357 6.76 -12.35 3.87
N VAL A 358 5.95 -11.75 3.00
CA VAL A 358 6.43 -10.89 1.90
C VAL A 358 7.25 -9.71 2.43
N PHE A 359 6.73 -8.98 3.42
CA PHE A 359 7.46 -7.86 4.02
C PHE A 359 8.81 -8.30 4.61
N CYS A 360 8.82 -9.36 5.43
CA CYS A 360 10.06 -9.88 6.02
C CYS A 360 11.05 -10.36 4.95
N TYR A 361 10.58 -11.03 3.90
CA TYR A 361 11.42 -11.47 2.78
C TYR A 361 12.07 -10.28 2.07
N PHE A 362 11.30 -9.24 1.72
CA PHE A 362 11.84 -8.06 1.03
C PHE A 362 12.77 -7.22 1.91
N ILE A 363 12.49 -7.09 3.21
CA ILE A 363 13.40 -6.41 4.14
C ILE A 363 14.71 -7.22 4.28
N ASN A 364 14.64 -8.55 4.38
CA ASN A 364 15.81 -9.44 4.47
C ASN A 364 16.67 -9.45 3.19
N LYS A 365 16.04 -9.40 2.01
CA LYS A 365 16.72 -9.55 0.71
C LYS A 365 17.14 -8.24 0.04
N PHE A 366 16.48 -7.12 0.33
CA PHE A 366 16.77 -5.84 -0.31
C PHE A 366 17.10 -4.73 0.69
N GLU A 367 16.27 -4.49 1.70
CA GLU A 367 16.46 -3.33 2.60
C GLU A 367 17.68 -3.48 3.52
N ILE A 368 17.86 -4.63 4.18
CA ILE A 368 19.02 -4.87 5.05
C ILE A 368 20.34 -4.87 4.25
N PRO A 369 20.45 -5.53 3.08
CA PRO A 369 21.64 -5.42 2.22
C PRO A 369 21.89 -4.00 1.70
N ALA A 370 20.85 -3.20 1.44
CA ALA A 370 20.97 -1.84 0.91
C ALA A 370 21.72 -0.88 1.84
N LEU A 371 21.74 -1.14 3.14
CA LEU A 371 22.57 -0.39 4.10
C LEU A 371 24.08 -0.47 3.81
N ASN A 372 24.51 -1.51 3.08
CA ASN A 372 25.91 -1.77 2.71
C ASN A 372 26.16 -1.57 1.20
N TRP A 373 25.16 -1.17 0.41
CA TRP A 373 25.37 -0.88 -1.01
C TRP A 373 26.16 0.42 -1.19
N SER A 374 26.79 0.58 -2.35
CA SER A 374 27.51 1.81 -2.68
C SER A 374 26.54 2.99 -2.73
N ASN A 375 26.76 3.99 -1.85
CA ASN A 375 26.02 5.25 -1.82
C ASN A 375 25.96 5.96 -3.20
N ARG A 376 26.89 5.66 -4.11
CA ARG A 376 26.90 6.19 -5.49
C ARG A 376 25.76 5.62 -6.36
N SER A 377 25.36 4.36 -6.15
CA SER A 377 24.36 3.68 -6.98
C SER A 377 22.99 4.37 -6.90
N PRO A 378 22.28 4.58 -8.03
CA PRO A 378 20.95 5.18 -8.08
C PRO A 378 19.88 4.31 -7.40
N TYR A 379 20.16 3.02 -7.21
CA TYR A 379 19.26 2.06 -6.56
C TYR A 379 19.45 1.99 -5.04
N THR A 380 20.46 2.69 -4.50
CA THR A 380 20.77 2.71 -3.06
C THR A 380 20.07 3.91 -2.40
N PRO A 381 19.17 3.67 -1.43
CA PRO A 381 18.61 4.75 -0.60
C PRO A 381 19.73 5.45 0.18
N THR A 382 19.66 6.78 0.27
CA THR A 382 20.60 7.59 1.06
C THR A 382 19.84 8.69 1.82
N ILE A 383 20.51 9.43 2.71
CA ILE A 383 19.88 10.57 3.41
C ILE A 383 19.31 11.60 2.42
N ASN A 384 20.01 11.84 1.30
CA ASN A 384 19.55 12.76 0.25
C ASN A 384 18.51 12.12 -0.70
N ARG A 385 18.48 10.79 -0.79
CA ARG A 385 17.56 10.00 -1.63
C ARG A 385 16.86 8.92 -0.79
N PRO A 386 15.94 9.28 0.13
CA PRO A 386 15.41 8.37 1.14
C PRO A 386 14.51 7.24 0.59
N ARG A 387 14.18 7.26 -0.71
CA ARG A 387 13.54 6.17 -1.47
C ARG A 387 14.14 6.10 -2.88
N ALA A 388 14.50 4.91 -3.33
CA ALA A 388 15.22 4.66 -4.58
C ALA A 388 14.33 4.00 -5.65
N TYR A 389 13.17 4.60 -5.91
CA TYR A 389 12.25 4.21 -6.99
C TYR A 389 12.05 5.40 -7.93
N TYR A 390 11.68 5.16 -9.20
CA TYR A 390 11.38 6.21 -10.17
C TYR A 390 10.24 5.81 -11.11
N VAL A 391 9.32 6.75 -11.34
CA VAL A 391 8.14 6.62 -12.21
C VAL A 391 7.89 7.98 -12.89
N PRO A 392 8.18 8.13 -14.19
CA PRO A 392 7.85 9.34 -14.94
C PRO A 392 6.35 9.33 -15.26
N LEU A 393 5.52 9.86 -14.35
CA LEU A 393 4.07 9.95 -14.58
C LEU A 393 3.61 11.33 -15.10
N PHE A 394 4.24 12.44 -14.68
CA PHE A 394 3.88 13.79 -15.15
C PHE A 394 5.07 14.77 -15.16
N PRO A 395 5.06 15.79 -16.05
CA PRO A 395 6.08 16.84 -16.08
C PRO A 395 5.99 17.75 -14.84
N MET A 396 7.05 17.78 -14.03
CA MET A 396 7.16 18.64 -12.84
C MET A 396 7.56 20.08 -13.19
N SER A 397 6.68 20.87 -13.81
CA SER A 397 6.75 22.33 -13.70
C SER A 397 6.30 22.84 -12.32
N TRP A 398 5.70 21.95 -11.51
CA TRP A 398 5.06 22.21 -10.22
C TRP A 398 5.96 21.83 -9.02
N VAL A 399 7.27 22.10 -9.09
CA VAL A 399 8.25 21.72 -8.04
C VAL A 399 7.95 22.35 -6.67
N ASN A 400 7.19 23.45 -6.65
CA ASN A 400 6.86 24.23 -5.45
C ASN A 400 5.43 24.03 -4.93
N ASP A 401 4.59 23.24 -5.62
CA ASP A 401 3.20 23.02 -5.21
C ASP A 401 3.06 21.99 -4.08
N THR A 402 1.84 21.85 -3.57
CA THR A 402 1.51 20.83 -2.56
C THR A 402 1.96 19.43 -3.02
N PRO A 403 2.47 18.58 -2.11
CA PRO A 403 2.87 17.22 -2.47
C PRO A 403 1.68 16.52 -3.13
N GLN A 404 1.91 16.03 -4.35
CA GLN A 404 0.81 15.67 -5.24
C GLN A 404 -0.14 14.66 -4.60
N LEU A 405 -1.42 14.81 -4.94
CA LEU A 405 -2.39 13.75 -4.76
C LEU A 405 -1.98 12.53 -5.61
N TRP A 406 -2.58 11.36 -5.37
CA TRP A 406 -2.05 10.04 -5.75
C TRP A 406 -0.63 9.69 -5.20
N SER A 407 0.39 10.55 -5.22
CA SER A 407 1.74 10.23 -4.67
C SER A 407 1.92 10.62 -3.18
N MET A 408 1.84 9.66 -2.25
CA MET A 408 2.01 9.99 -0.82
C MET A 408 3.45 10.37 -0.42
N PHE A 409 4.45 9.98 -1.24
CA PHE A 409 5.89 10.18 -1.00
C PHE A 409 6.66 10.38 -2.32
N TYR A 410 6.64 11.60 -2.86
CA TYR A 410 7.63 12.10 -3.82
C TYR A 410 8.59 13.02 -3.02
N PRO A 411 9.92 12.95 -3.23
CA PRO A 411 10.50 12.72 -4.54
C PRO A 411 11.04 11.31 -4.77
N LEU A 412 10.39 10.62 -5.72
CA LEU A 412 11.15 9.73 -6.60
C LEU A 412 12.22 10.57 -7.30
N TYR A 413 13.38 9.97 -7.57
CA TYR A 413 14.58 10.53 -8.23
C TYR A 413 14.33 11.92 -8.87
N GLY A 414 14.45 12.97 -8.06
CA GLY A 414 14.11 14.33 -8.49
C GLY A 414 15.00 14.74 -9.66
N ARG A 415 14.48 15.53 -10.60
CA ARG A 415 15.23 15.93 -11.82
C ARG A 415 16.63 16.50 -11.51
N ARG A 416 16.78 17.19 -10.37
CA ARG A 416 18.05 17.67 -9.80
C ARG A 416 19.16 16.61 -9.56
N TYR A 417 18.84 15.32 -9.60
CA TYR A 417 19.81 14.22 -9.42
C TYR A 417 20.17 13.52 -10.74
N PHE A 418 19.57 13.96 -11.84
CA PHE A 418 19.96 13.59 -13.20
C PHE A 418 20.70 14.76 -13.82
N GLN A 419 21.75 14.49 -14.59
CA GLN A 419 22.35 15.51 -15.44
C GLN A 419 21.32 16.01 -16.49
N ILE A 420 21.51 17.23 -17.00
CA ILE A 420 20.60 17.84 -18.01
C ILE A 420 20.40 16.92 -19.23
N GLN A 421 21.45 16.17 -19.61
CA GLN A 421 21.41 15.17 -20.69
C GLN A 421 20.47 13.99 -20.35
N ASN A 422 20.56 13.47 -19.13
CA ASN A 422 19.74 12.38 -18.63
C ASN A 422 18.26 12.80 -18.50
N LEU A 423 17.98 14.09 -18.27
CA LEU A 423 16.61 14.62 -18.16
C LEU A 423 15.78 14.55 -19.44
N ALA A 424 16.39 14.59 -20.62
CA ALA A 424 15.66 14.38 -21.88
C ALA A 424 15.16 12.92 -21.98
N LEU A 425 15.97 11.97 -21.49
CA LEU A 425 15.69 10.53 -21.57
C LEU A 425 14.72 10.05 -20.49
N VAL A 426 14.63 10.77 -19.36
CA VAL A 426 13.70 10.51 -18.25
C VAL A 426 12.24 10.45 -18.72
N ASP A 427 11.81 11.33 -19.62
CA ASP A 427 10.45 11.35 -20.16
C ASP A 427 10.30 10.53 -21.45
N GLN A 428 11.36 10.47 -22.29
CA GLN A 428 11.25 10.00 -23.67
C GLN A 428 11.75 8.56 -23.90
N ASN A 429 12.75 8.09 -23.15
CA ASN A 429 13.39 6.79 -23.40
C ASN A 429 13.99 6.19 -22.12
N PHE A 430 13.11 5.73 -21.23
CA PHE A 430 13.50 5.13 -19.95
C PHE A 430 14.43 3.89 -20.06
N PRO A 431 14.32 2.99 -21.06
CA PRO A 431 15.31 1.92 -21.27
C PRO A 431 16.73 2.45 -21.49
N LEU A 432 16.91 3.44 -22.38
CA LEU A 432 18.21 4.05 -22.66
C LEU A 432 18.78 4.77 -21.43
N LEU A 433 17.92 5.44 -20.65
CA LEU A 433 18.34 6.04 -19.37
C LEU A 433 18.93 5.00 -18.40
N ASN A 434 18.31 3.81 -18.24
CA ASN A 434 18.87 2.78 -17.35
C ASN A 434 20.25 2.30 -17.85
N GLN A 435 20.45 2.18 -19.17
CA GLN A 435 21.76 1.80 -19.74
C GLN A 435 22.84 2.85 -19.46
N ILE A 436 22.53 4.14 -19.60
CA ILE A 436 23.47 5.23 -19.30
C ILE A 436 23.80 5.27 -17.80
N LEU A 437 22.79 5.15 -16.92
CA LEU A 437 23.02 5.07 -15.47
C LEU A 437 23.88 3.86 -15.08
N GLU A 438 23.69 2.71 -15.72
CA GLU A 438 24.52 1.52 -15.49
C GLU A 438 25.97 1.74 -15.97
N GLN A 439 26.18 2.45 -17.07
CA GLN A 439 27.51 2.84 -17.56
C GLN A 439 28.19 3.87 -16.65
N GLU A 440 27.47 4.89 -16.17
CA GLU A 440 27.96 5.88 -15.19
C GLU A 440 28.44 5.19 -13.90
N ILE A 441 27.68 4.20 -13.38
CA ILE A 441 28.06 3.38 -12.22
C ILE A 441 29.35 2.60 -12.48
N GLN A 442 29.47 1.97 -13.66
CA GLN A 442 30.64 1.16 -14.04
C GLN A 442 31.90 2.01 -14.24
N GLN A 443 31.76 3.21 -14.78
CA GLN A 443 32.86 4.15 -15.01
C GLN A 443 33.30 4.88 -13.73
N GLY A 444 32.51 4.79 -12.65
CA GLY A 444 32.84 5.40 -11.36
C GLY A 444 32.78 6.93 -11.36
N LEU A 445 32.21 7.53 -12.40
CA LEU A 445 32.04 8.98 -12.55
C LEU A 445 31.21 9.52 -11.40
N GLU A 446 31.68 10.58 -10.76
CA GLU A 446 30.95 11.21 -9.68
C GLU A 446 29.76 12.00 -10.24
N ILE A 447 28.55 11.57 -9.88
CA ILE A 447 27.38 12.44 -9.97
C ILE A 447 27.66 13.60 -9.00
N GLN A 448 28.10 14.74 -9.53
CA GLN A 448 28.32 15.96 -8.74
C GLN A 448 27.00 16.35 -8.06
N GLN A 449 26.91 16.07 -6.76
CA GLN A 449 25.84 16.54 -5.90
C GLN A 449 26.39 17.65 -5.02
N ASP A 450 25.65 18.75 -4.96
CA ASP A 450 25.71 19.81 -3.95
C ASP A 450 26.71 20.99 -4.12
N GLN A 451 27.37 21.22 -5.26
CA GLN A 451 28.18 22.46 -5.46
C GLN A 451 27.37 23.73 -5.79
N GLU A 452 26.20 23.66 -6.44
CA GLU A 452 25.48 24.86 -6.89
C GLU A 452 24.66 25.58 -5.79
N VAL A 453 24.30 24.92 -4.68
CA VAL A 453 23.36 25.48 -3.69
C VAL A 453 24.03 26.31 -2.59
N GLN A 454 25.36 26.21 -2.40
CA GLN A 454 26.06 27.03 -1.39
C GLN A 454 26.40 28.45 -1.86
N ILE A 455 26.45 28.69 -3.17
CA ILE A 455 26.91 29.98 -3.74
C ILE A 455 25.90 31.10 -3.45
N ASP A 456 24.60 30.83 -3.55
CA ASP A 456 23.54 31.84 -3.34
C ASP A 456 23.33 32.25 -1.87
N ILE A 457 23.69 31.38 -0.91
CA ILE A 457 23.46 31.65 0.53
C ILE A 457 24.55 32.56 1.10
N ILE A 458 25.78 32.49 0.59
CA ILE A 458 26.90 33.30 1.08
C ILE A 458 26.80 34.76 0.61
N GLN A 459 26.14 35.04 -0.52
CA GLN A 459 25.99 36.40 -1.04
C GLN A 459 24.97 37.29 -0.29
N GLN A 460 24.19 36.75 0.66
CA GLN A 460 23.14 37.51 1.37
C GLN A 460 23.49 37.91 2.82
N ILE A 461 24.71 37.67 3.30
CA ILE A 461 25.14 38.07 4.66
C ILE A 461 26.22 39.16 4.57
N GLN A 462 25.80 40.39 4.26
CA GLN A 462 26.63 41.57 4.48
C GLN A 462 26.44 42.09 5.92
N ILE A 463 27.41 41.79 6.78
CA ILE A 463 27.61 42.48 8.06
C ILE A 463 28.75 43.49 7.83
N PRO A 464 28.62 44.77 8.24
CA PRO A 464 29.72 45.72 8.14
C PRO A 464 30.79 45.39 9.19
N GLN A 465 32.04 45.21 8.77
CA GLN A 465 33.22 45.06 9.64
C GLN A 465 34.31 46.08 9.30
N ASP A 466 35.19 46.33 10.27
CA ASP A 466 36.10 47.46 10.34
C ASP A 466 37.22 47.48 9.27
N ASN A 467 37.71 48.70 8.99
CA ASN A 467 38.72 49.05 7.99
C ASN A 467 40.13 48.45 8.19
N HIS A 468 40.31 47.44 9.05
CA HIS A 468 41.57 46.71 9.22
C HIS A 468 41.58 45.28 8.65
N GLN A 469 40.46 44.77 8.10
CA GLN A 469 40.46 43.45 7.42
C GLN A 469 40.73 43.50 5.90
N ASN A 470 40.59 44.65 5.24
CA ASN A 470 40.60 44.73 3.76
C ASN A 470 41.88 44.19 3.11
N GLN A 471 43.07 44.41 3.69
CA GLN A 471 44.33 43.91 3.11
C GLN A 471 44.49 42.38 3.17
N ILE A 472 43.82 41.69 4.09
CA ILE A 472 43.81 40.22 4.16
C ILE A 472 42.77 39.66 3.19
N ILE A 473 41.63 40.35 3.05
CA ILE A 473 40.57 39.98 2.10
C ILE A 473 41.07 40.09 0.65
N ASP A 474 41.81 41.14 0.30
CA ASP A 474 42.36 41.31 -1.06
C ASP A 474 43.35 40.18 -1.44
N GLN A 475 44.19 39.73 -0.50
CA GLN A 475 45.08 38.58 -0.74
C GLN A 475 44.32 37.25 -0.86
N GLN A 476 43.28 37.04 -0.05
CA GLN A 476 42.43 35.85 -0.18
C GLN A 476 41.62 35.84 -1.48
N GLN A 477 41.11 37.00 -1.93
CA GLN A 477 40.42 37.11 -3.22
C GLN A 477 41.35 36.83 -4.40
N GLN A 478 42.60 37.31 -4.37
CA GLN A 478 43.58 36.98 -5.41
C GLN A 478 43.92 35.48 -5.45
N GLN A 479 44.07 34.82 -4.29
CA GLN A 479 44.25 33.36 -4.25
C GLN A 479 43.03 32.59 -4.76
N GLN A 480 41.81 33.02 -4.43
CA GLN A 480 40.58 32.40 -4.95
C GLN A 480 40.45 32.58 -6.47
N GLN A 481 40.77 33.76 -7.02
CA GLN A 481 40.75 33.99 -8.47
C GLN A 481 41.79 33.12 -9.20
N GLN A 482 43.00 32.93 -8.64
CA GLN A 482 43.99 32.02 -9.22
C GLN A 482 43.53 30.55 -9.18
N GLN A 483 42.89 30.10 -8.10
CA GLN A 483 42.32 28.74 -8.04
C GLN A 483 41.16 28.55 -9.03
N GLN A 484 40.28 29.54 -9.19
CA GLN A 484 39.20 29.48 -10.19
C GLN A 484 39.74 29.43 -11.62
N GLN A 485 40.78 30.22 -11.95
CA GLN A 485 41.41 30.16 -13.27
C GLN A 485 42.08 28.79 -13.54
N GLN A 486 42.74 28.18 -12.55
CA GLN A 486 43.28 26.83 -12.69
C GLN A 486 42.20 25.76 -12.88
N GLN A 487 41.08 25.85 -12.14
CA GLN A 487 39.94 24.95 -12.34
C GLN A 487 39.28 25.10 -13.72
N GLN A 488 39.11 26.33 -14.22
CA GLN A 488 38.59 26.55 -15.57
C GLN A 488 39.52 26.00 -16.65
N GLN A 489 40.85 26.14 -16.51
CA GLN A 489 41.80 25.54 -17.44
C GLN A 489 41.75 24.00 -17.41
N GLN A 490 41.63 23.38 -16.23
CA GLN A 490 41.47 21.92 -16.13
C GLN A 490 40.15 21.43 -16.76
N GLN A 491 39.03 22.14 -16.55
CA GLN A 491 37.77 21.81 -17.21
C GLN A 491 37.83 21.93 -18.73
N GLN A 492 38.48 22.97 -19.27
CA GLN A 492 38.68 23.10 -20.71
C GLN A 492 39.56 21.98 -21.30
N GLN A 493 40.63 21.56 -20.61
CA GLN A 493 41.44 20.42 -21.03
C GLN A 493 40.65 19.10 -21.01
N GLN A 494 39.82 18.87 -19.98
CA GLN A 494 38.96 17.68 -19.92
C GLN A 494 37.90 17.67 -21.04
N GLN A 495 37.27 18.81 -21.34
CA GLN A 495 36.33 18.92 -22.46
C GLN A 495 37.00 18.64 -23.82
N GLN A 496 38.23 19.15 -24.04
CA GLN A 496 38.98 18.85 -25.28
C GLN A 496 39.34 17.36 -25.39
N GLN A 497 39.73 16.70 -24.29
CA GLN A 497 39.97 15.25 -24.30
C GLN A 497 38.69 14.45 -24.58
N GLN A 498 37.55 14.83 -24.00
CA GLN A 498 36.27 14.17 -24.27
C GLN A 498 35.83 14.34 -25.74
N GLN A 499 35.99 15.52 -26.32
CA GLN A 499 35.71 15.75 -27.75
C GLN A 499 36.60 14.91 -28.67
N GLN A 500 37.90 14.78 -28.36
CA GLN A 500 38.81 13.90 -29.10
C GLN A 500 38.40 12.42 -28.99
N GLN A 501 38.01 11.95 -27.81
CA GLN A 501 37.53 10.57 -27.62
C GLN A 501 36.22 10.31 -28.39
N GLN A 502 35.27 11.24 -28.39
CA GLN A 502 34.05 11.13 -29.19
C GLN A 502 34.34 11.09 -30.70
N GLN A 503 35.26 11.93 -31.20
CA GLN A 503 35.68 11.86 -32.61
C GLN A 503 36.34 10.52 -32.95
N GLN A 504 37.18 9.97 -32.08
CA GLN A 504 37.77 8.64 -32.30
C GLN A 504 36.71 7.53 -32.35
N GLN A 505 35.71 7.56 -31.47
CA GLN A 505 34.59 6.60 -31.49
C GLN A 505 33.73 6.75 -32.75
N LEU A 506 33.40 7.97 -33.17
CA LEU A 506 32.68 8.24 -34.43
C LEU A 506 33.43 7.68 -35.64
N ASN A 507 34.74 7.87 -35.72
CA ASN A 507 35.57 7.34 -36.79
C ASN A 507 35.62 5.79 -36.79
N GLN A 508 35.65 5.16 -35.62
CA GLN A 508 35.57 3.69 -35.50
C GLN A 508 34.21 3.16 -35.96
N ILE A 509 33.10 3.81 -35.59
CA ILE A 509 31.76 3.42 -36.04
C ILE A 509 31.63 3.52 -37.57
N GLN A 510 32.15 4.61 -38.17
CA GLN A 510 32.15 4.76 -39.62
C GLN A 510 32.99 3.69 -40.32
N GLN A 511 34.16 3.31 -39.78
CA GLN A 511 34.96 2.20 -40.33
C GLN A 511 34.21 0.87 -40.28
N VAL A 512 33.52 0.56 -39.17
CA VAL A 512 32.71 -0.67 -39.05
C VAL A 512 31.55 -0.68 -40.06
N GLN A 513 30.87 0.45 -40.25
CA GLN A 513 29.78 0.57 -41.24
C GLN A 513 30.27 0.34 -42.68
N VAL A 514 31.44 0.88 -43.06
CA VAL A 514 32.03 0.64 -44.39
C VAL A 514 32.43 -0.83 -44.59
N VAL A 515 32.97 -1.50 -43.55
CA VAL A 515 33.24 -2.94 -43.62
C VAL A 515 31.95 -3.74 -43.81
N HIS A 516 30.87 -3.38 -43.10
CA HIS A 516 29.59 -4.08 -43.18
C HIS A 516 28.91 -3.91 -44.55
N GLN A 517 28.93 -2.71 -45.14
CA GLN A 517 28.44 -2.48 -46.51
C GLN A 517 29.23 -3.28 -47.55
N ASN A 518 30.56 -3.36 -47.41
CA ASN A 518 31.38 -4.14 -48.33
C ASN A 518 31.08 -5.65 -48.24
N GLN A 519 30.71 -6.17 -47.06
CA GLN A 519 30.26 -7.55 -46.90
C GLN A 519 28.88 -7.80 -47.54
N GLU A 520 27.92 -6.88 -47.41
CA GLU A 520 26.62 -6.97 -48.08
C GLU A 520 26.78 -6.97 -49.61
N ILE A 521 27.64 -6.10 -50.16
CA ILE A 521 27.94 -6.06 -51.60
C ILE A 521 28.59 -7.39 -52.07
N GLN A 522 29.47 -7.98 -51.26
CA GLN A 522 30.04 -9.30 -51.57
C GLN A 522 28.98 -10.42 -51.56
N HIS A 523 28.02 -10.39 -50.63
CA HIS A 523 26.93 -11.35 -50.56
C HIS A 523 26.00 -11.24 -51.78
N LEU A 524 25.59 -10.02 -52.15
CA LEU A 524 24.75 -9.77 -53.33
C LEU A 524 25.43 -10.22 -54.63
N ASN A 525 26.74 -10.01 -54.77
CA ASN A 525 27.51 -10.50 -55.91
C ASN A 525 27.62 -12.04 -55.92
N GLN A 526 27.65 -12.70 -54.77
CA GLN A 526 27.63 -14.17 -54.70
C GLN A 526 26.25 -14.72 -55.09
N GLU A 527 25.15 -14.10 -54.64
CA GLU A 527 23.79 -14.47 -55.03
C GLU A 527 23.55 -14.28 -56.54
N GLN A 528 24.00 -13.16 -57.13
CA GLN A 528 23.91 -12.96 -58.59
C GLN A 528 24.72 -14.01 -59.38
N ASN A 529 25.93 -14.35 -58.94
CA ASN A 529 26.73 -15.40 -59.58
C ASN A 529 26.09 -16.79 -59.45
N PHE A 530 25.35 -17.06 -58.37
CA PHE A 530 24.61 -18.31 -58.21
C PHE A 530 23.39 -18.39 -59.13
N ILE A 531 22.65 -17.28 -59.30
CA ILE A 531 21.54 -17.18 -60.26
C ILE A 531 22.04 -17.39 -61.70
N ASN A 532 23.15 -16.76 -62.08
CA ASN A 532 23.79 -16.92 -63.40
C ASN A 532 24.41 -18.31 -63.66
N GLN A 533 24.39 -19.22 -62.69
CA GLN A 533 24.78 -20.63 -62.85
C GLN A 533 23.58 -21.59 -62.91
N ILE A 534 22.36 -21.07 -62.72
CA ILE A 534 21.10 -21.82 -62.79
C ILE A 534 20.38 -21.59 -64.14
N GLU A 535 20.63 -20.44 -64.79
CA GLU A 535 20.29 -20.17 -66.20
C GLU A 535 21.31 -20.81 -67.18
#